data_AF-L1KZ13-F1
#
_entry.id   AF-L1KZ13-F1
#
_cell.length_a   1.000
_cell.length_b   1.000
_cell.length_c   1.000
_cell.angle_alpha   90.00
_cell.angle_beta   90.00
_cell.angle_gamma   90.00
#
_symmetry.space_group_name_H-M   'P 1'
#
loop_
_entity.id
_entity.type
_entity.pdbx_description
1 polymer ?
#
loop_
_entity_poly.entity_id
_entity_poly.type
_entity_poly.pdbx_seq_one_letter_code
_entity_poly.pdbx_strand_id
1 'polypeptide(L)'
;MELPPVTRPKPLVRTPERVEHWKRTGEKPGPVMVWTPKLTGQFLDFVKDDWLYELWHSFIFLGPRRGEMAALPWTEVSIDALWLRFSQQIVEVAYKLYGEAPKAESVRTVSLSLESADNLVSFRAKQEQKRQEWGDAYVETGRVWTHENGEALHPDWISRRFTRLVELSGLPPVRLHDLRHLAAALSLLTGNDIKVVQGKLGHSSRQITSDTYTSVLPEMMRAEAESVIAVVPREVPFEVHTPLDIPETAWQGDLAVFFAHGARQAGENWSAGAQTRPDSDLLGLVTLAGRGQDDAANAAVKWMRDHCTSNDLELVRIENFNDQYQGEQRQEFALLRFTLARTETPSIAGWDTSRPSPVGRNNRQKRARPRAA
;
A
#
# COMPACT_ATOMS: atom_id res chain seq x y z
N MET A 1 -13.07 -29.49 -32.87
CA MET A 1 -13.99 -28.80 -31.95
C MET A 1 -13.16 -27.74 -31.24
N GLU A 2 -13.16 -26.50 -31.75
CA GLU A 2 -12.50 -25.40 -31.04
C GLU A 2 -13.31 -25.12 -29.78
N LEU A 3 -12.66 -25.19 -28.62
CA LEU A 3 -13.29 -24.80 -27.37
C LEU A 3 -13.63 -23.30 -27.44
N PRO A 4 -14.81 -22.89 -26.99
CA PRO A 4 -15.17 -21.47 -26.98
C PRO A 4 -14.13 -20.68 -26.18
N PRO A 5 -13.85 -19.43 -26.58
CA PRO A 5 -12.87 -18.60 -25.90
C PRO A 5 -13.25 -18.43 -24.43
N VAL A 6 -12.36 -18.85 -23.53
CA VAL A 6 -12.56 -18.74 -22.08
C VAL A 6 -12.39 -17.28 -21.68
N THR A 7 -13.49 -16.60 -21.40
CA THR A 7 -13.48 -15.27 -20.80
C THR A 7 -12.96 -15.37 -19.37
N ARG A 8 -11.85 -14.69 -19.09
CA ARG A 8 -11.26 -14.70 -17.75
C ARG A 8 -12.10 -13.85 -16.80
N PRO A 9 -12.36 -14.34 -15.57
CA PRO A 9 -13.13 -13.58 -14.60
C PRO A 9 -12.37 -12.34 -14.15
N LYS A 10 -13.05 -11.19 -14.10
CA LYS A 10 -12.51 -9.94 -13.56
C LYS A 10 -12.67 -9.92 -12.03
N PRO A 11 -11.63 -9.58 -11.26
CA PRO A 11 -11.75 -9.42 -9.82
C PRO A 11 -12.68 -8.26 -9.46
N LEU A 12 -13.52 -8.48 -8.45
CA LEU A 12 -14.40 -7.46 -7.89
C LEU A 12 -14.14 -7.26 -6.40
N VAL A 13 -14.26 -6.02 -5.95
CA VAL A 13 -14.03 -5.63 -4.56
C VAL A 13 -15.28 -5.86 -3.73
N ARG A 14 -15.12 -6.30 -2.49
CA ARG A 14 -16.15 -6.33 -1.45
C ARG A 14 -16.40 -4.92 -0.89
N THR A 15 -16.97 -4.04 -1.71
CA THR A 15 -17.42 -2.70 -1.28
C THR A 15 -18.59 -2.82 -0.29
N PRO A 16 -18.87 -1.80 0.54
CA PRO A 16 -19.99 -1.82 1.48
C PRO A 16 -21.32 -2.24 0.84
N GLU A 17 -21.64 -1.69 -0.34
CA GLU A 17 -22.88 -1.96 -1.07
C GLU A 17 -22.97 -3.42 -1.53
N ARG A 18 -21.84 -4.01 -1.98
CA ARG A 18 -21.77 -5.42 -2.37
C ARG A 18 -21.83 -6.35 -1.16
N VAL A 19 -21.30 -5.94 -0.02
CA VAL A 19 -21.40 -6.70 1.22
C VAL A 19 -22.83 -6.71 1.72
N GLU A 20 -23.52 -5.57 1.70
CA GLU A 20 -24.95 -5.48 2.04
C GLU A 20 -25.81 -6.31 1.09
N HIS A 21 -25.58 -6.20 -0.22
CA HIS A 21 -26.27 -7.01 -1.21
C HIS A 21 -26.07 -8.51 -0.94
N TRP A 22 -24.83 -8.95 -0.73
CA TRP A 22 -24.52 -10.35 -0.41
C TRP A 22 -25.17 -10.80 0.90
N LYS A 23 -25.19 -9.97 1.95
CA LYS A 23 -25.87 -10.29 3.21
C LYS A 23 -27.37 -10.51 3.02
N ARG A 24 -27.99 -9.77 2.09
CA ARG A 24 -29.42 -9.87 1.79
C ARG A 24 -29.77 -11.06 0.89
N THR A 25 -28.97 -11.35 -0.13
CA THR A 25 -29.33 -12.32 -1.19
C THR A 25 -28.52 -13.62 -1.13
N GLY A 26 -27.38 -13.63 -0.45
CA GLY A 26 -26.39 -14.70 -0.52
C GLY A 26 -25.60 -14.74 -1.84
N GLU A 27 -25.94 -13.89 -2.82
CA GLU A 27 -25.36 -13.91 -4.15
C GLU A 27 -23.94 -13.32 -4.15
N LYS A 28 -23.03 -13.96 -4.91
CA LYS A 28 -21.67 -13.47 -5.12
C LYS A 28 -21.62 -12.69 -6.44
N PRO A 29 -21.21 -11.42 -6.45
CA PRO A 29 -21.19 -10.58 -7.66
C PRO A 29 -20.29 -11.11 -8.78
N GLY A 30 -19.29 -11.91 -8.42
CA GLY A 30 -18.38 -12.52 -9.38
C GLY A 30 -17.63 -13.70 -8.77
N PRO A 31 -16.96 -14.49 -9.62
CA PRO A 31 -16.22 -15.67 -9.17
C PRO A 31 -14.88 -15.34 -8.51
N VAL A 32 -14.37 -14.11 -8.66
CA VAL A 32 -13.14 -13.61 -8.01
C VAL A 32 -13.50 -12.38 -7.18
N MET A 33 -13.37 -12.49 -5.86
CA MET A 33 -13.73 -11.42 -4.92
C MET A 33 -12.53 -11.01 -4.07
N VAL A 34 -12.28 -9.70 -3.94
CA VAL A 34 -11.16 -9.12 -3.19
C VAL A 34 -11.71 -8.32 -2.01
N TRP A 35 -11.09 -8.47 -0.83
CA TRP A 35 -11.45 -7.66 0.33
C TRP A 35 -10.94 -6.21 0.20
N THR A 36 -11.61 -5.28 0.88
CA THR A 36 -11.07 -3.94 1.12
C THR A 36 -10.00 -4.00 2.21
N PRO A 37 -9.11 -3.01 2.33
CA PRO A 37 -8.12 -2.95 3.41
C PRO A 37 -8.76 -3.11 4.80
N LYS A 38 -9.94 -2.50 5.02
CA LYS A 38 -10.72 -2.64 6.25
C LYS A 38 -11.14 -4.08 6.54
N LEU A 39 -11.69 -4.80 5.55
CA LEU A 39 -12.08 -6.20 5.70
C LEU A 39 -10.86 -7.11 5.89
N THR A 40 -9.73 -6.79 5.23
CA THR A 40 -8.46 -7.49 5.41
C THR A 40 -7.94 -7.37 6.84
N GLY A 41 -7.97 -6.16 7.43
CA GLY A 41 -7.61 -5.94 8.82
C GLY A 41 -8.51 -6.74 9.78
N GLN A 42 -9.83 -6.69 9.58
CA GLN A 42 -10.78 -7.47 10.37
C GLN A 42 -10.51 -8.99 10.32
N PHE A 43 -10.11 -9.51 9.16
CA PHE A 43 -9.74 -10.92 9.05
C PHE A 43 -8.47 -11.23 9.83
N LEU A 44 -7.43 -10.39 9.73
CA LEU A 44 -6.18 -10.56 10.48
C LEU A 44 -6.41 -10.52 11.99
N ASP A 45 -7.25 -9.60 12.47
CA ASP A 45 -7.65 -9.53 13.89
C ASP A 45 -8.37 -10.80 14.34
N PHE A 46 -9.23 -11.35 13.49
CA PHE A 46 -9.95 -12.59 13.76
C PHE A 46 -9.03 -13.81 13.85
N VAL A 47 -8.02 -13.91 12.98
CA VAL A 47 -7.10 -15.06 12.93
C VAL A 47 -5.84 -14.87 13.79
N LYS A 48 -5.74 -13.82 14.61
CA LYS A 48 -4.53 -13.47 15.37
C LYS A 48 -4.00 -14.60 16.27
N ASP A 49 -4.91 -15.41 16.80
CA ASP A 49 -4.60 -16.54 17.70
C ASP A 49 -4.55 -17.88 16.95
N ASP A 50 -4.71 -17.88 15.62
CA ASP A 50 -4.59 -19.07 14.79
C ASP A 50 -3.14 -19.56 14.79
N TRP A 51 -2.93 -20.88 14.91
CA TRP A 51 -1.60 -21.50 14.79
C TRP A 51 -0.84 -21.03 13.54
N LEU A 52 -1.57 -20.80 12.44
CA LEU A 52 -1.03 -20.41 11.14
C LEU A 52 -1.27 -18.93 10.81
N TYR A 53 -1.42 -18.05 11.81
CA TYR A 53 -1.56 -16.60 11.59
C TYR A 53 -0.56 -16.05 10.57
N GLU A 54 0.72 -16.39 10.73
CA GLU A 54 1.82 -15.89 9.90
C GLU A 54 1.76 -16.40 8.46
N LEU A 55 1.18 -17.59 8.23
CA LEU A 55 0.89 -18.11 6.90
C LEU A 55 -0.17 -17.25 6.22
N TRP A 56 -1.25 -16.88 6.91
CA TRP A 56 -2.32 -16.06 6.37
C TRP A 56 -1.83 -14.65 6.06
N HIS A 57 -1.06 -14.05 6.97
CA HIS A 57 -0.37 -12.79 6.73
C HIS A 57 0.48 -12.87 5.45
N SER A 58 1.30 -13.91 5.30
CA SER A 58 2.13 -14.12 4.10
C SER A 58 1.29 -14.25 2.82
N PHE A 59 0.14 -14.93 2.86
CA PHE A 59 -0.76 -14.99 1.70
C PHE A 59 -1.28 -13.62 1.29
N ILE A 60 -1.70 -12.81 2.26
CA ILE A 60 -2.29 -11.48 2.05
C ILE A 60 -1.27 -10.50 1.46
N PHE A 61 -0.06 -10.47 2.00
CA PHE A 61 0.92 -9.43 1.63
C PHE A 61 1.92 -9.85 0.58
N LEU A 62 2.21 -11.15 0.41
CA LEU A 62 3.19 -11.64 -0.57
C LEU A 62 2.53 -12.24 -1.83
N GLY A 63 1.25 -12.60 -1.77
CA GLY A 63 0.49 -13.17 -2.89
C GLY A 63 1.04 -14.47 -3.50
N PRO A 64 1.57 -15.44 -2.72
CA PRO A 64 2.09 -16.70 -3.24
C PRO A 64 0.98 -17.60 -3.81
N ARG A 65 1.36 -18.59 -4.61
CA ARG A 65 0.49 -19.72 -4.94
C ARG A 65 0.47 -20.70 -3.75
N ARG A 66 -0.65 -21.37 -3.52
CA ARG A 66 -0.81 -22.31 -2.39
C ARG A 66 0.29 -23.38 -2.32
N GLY A 67 0.67 -23.93 -3.47
CA GLY A 67 1.69 -24.98 -3.57
C GLY A 67 3.09 -24.47 -3.27
N GLU A 68 3.37 -23.18 -3.56
CA GLU A 68 4.64 -22.53 -3.22
C GLU A 68 4.80 -22.42 -1.71
N MET A 69 3.74 -22.08 -0.98
CA MET A 69 3.78 -22.03 0.49
C MET A 69 3.91 -23.42 1.10
N ALA A 70 3.15 -24.41 0.62
CA ALA A 70 3.31 -25.79 1.08
C ALA A 70 4.72 -26.35 0.84
N ALA A 71 5.44 -25.85 -0.17
CA ALA A 71 6.80 -26.27 -0.50
C ALA A 71 7.91 -25.40 0.12
N LEU A 72 7.63 -24.27 0.75
CA LEU A 72 8.69 -23.33 1.14
C LEU A 72 9.62 -23.94 2.22
N PRO A 73 10.91 -24.17 1.94
CA PRO A 73 11.85 -24.64 2.97
C PRO A 73 12.52 -23.47 3.69
N TRP A 74 12.96 -23.68 4.94
CA TRP A 74 13.71 -22.66 5.69
C TRP A 74 15.00 -22.21 5.00
N THR A 75 15.59 -23.06 4.14
CA THR A 75 16.81 -22.74 3.37
C THR A 75 16.59 -21.71 2.26
N GLU A 76 15.34 -21.41 1.90
CA GLU A 76 15.00 -20.39 0.88
C GLU A 76 14.40 -19.13 1.54
N VAL A 77 14.70 -18.92 2.83
CA VAL A 77 14.28 -17.76 3.61
C VAL A 77 15.50 -17.15 4.29
N SER A 78 15.70 -15.86 4.11
CA SER A 78 16.66 -15.06 4.88
C SER A 78 15.93 -13.96 5.62
N ILE A 79 15.90 -14.08 6.94
CA ILE A 79 15.32 -13.07 7.85
C ILE A 79 16.24 -11.84 7.88
N ASP A 80 17.56 -12.03 8.04
CA ASP A 80 18.52 -10.93 8.14
C ASP A 80 18.61 -10.11 6.85
N ALA A 81 18.58 -10.77 5.68
CA ALA A 81 18.60 -10.09 4.39
C ALA A 81 17.20 -9.79 3.84
N LEU A 82 16.15 -10.05 4.63
CA LEU A 82 14.74 -9.73 4.33
C LEU A 82 14.28 -10.23 2.95
N TRP A 83 14.48 -11.51 2.66
CA TRP A 83 13.95 -12.11 1.44
C TRP A 83 13.51 -13.55 1.64
N LEU A 84 12.56 -13.99 0.80
CA LEU A 84 12.27 -15.40 0.58
C LEU A 84 12.21 -15.71 -0.91
N ARG A 85 12.41 -16.97 -1.26
CA ARG A 85 12.46 -17.42 -2.65
C ARG A 85 11.50 -18.57 -2.90
N PHE A 86 10.60 -18.36 -3.88
CA PHE A 86 9.70 -19.39 -4.36
C PHE A 86 10.39 -20.17 -5.47
N SER A 87 11.03 -21.29 -5.12
CA SER A 87 11.78 -22.15 -6.04
C SER A 87 11.18 -23.53 -6.25
N GLN A 88 10.19 -23.90 -5.43
CA GLN A 88 9.49 -25.19 -5.45
C GLN A 88 7.99 -24.96 -5.29
N GLN A 89 7.18 -25.89 -5.80
CA GLN A 89 5.76 -25.97 -5.48
C GLN A 89 5.34 -27.44 -5.26
N ILE A 90 4.40 -27.65 -4.34
CA ILE A 90 3.71 -28.93 -4.24
C ILE A 90 2.48 -28.89 -5.15
N VAL A 91 2.44 -29.80 -6.12
CA VAL A 91 1.27 -30.04 -6.98
C VAL A 91 0.66 -31.40 -6.65
N GLU A 92 -0.66 -31.48 -6.71
CA GLU A 92 -1.39 -32.73 -6.56
C GLU A 92 -1.79 -33.23 -7.96
N VAL A 93 -1.32 -34.42 -8.33
CA VAL A 93 -1.73 -35.11 -9.56
C VAL A 93 -2.22 -36.50 -9.17
N ALA A 94 -3.52 -36.77 -9.40
CA ALA A 94 -4.15 -38.05 -9.10
C ALA A 94 -3.90 -38.55 -7.65
N TYR A 95 -4.20 -37.73 -6.65
CA TYR A 95 -4.05 -38.01 -5.21
C TYR A 95 -2.60 -38.27 -4.74
N LYS A 96 -1.58 -37.93 -5.56
CA LYS A 96 -0.17 -37.98 -5.17
C LYS A 96 0.43 -36.57 -5.18
N LEU A 97 1.16 -36.26 -4.11
CA LEU A 97 1.92 -35.02 -3.99
C LEU A 97 3.24 -35.16 -4.75
N TYR A 98 3.48 -34.28 -5.72
CA TYR A 98 4.77 -34.15 -6.39
C TYR A 98 5.38 -32.79 -6.03
N GLY A 99 6.64 -32.81 -5.59
CA GLY A 99 7.45 -31.61 -5.54
C GLY A 99 7.96 -31.33 -6.95
N GLU A 100 7.40 -30.31 -7.60
CA GLU A 100 7.89 -29.84 -8.89
C GLU A 100 8.57 -28.49 -8.70
N ALA A 101 9.64 -28.25 -9.45
CA ALA A 101 10.07 -26.87 -9.67
C ALA A 101 8.91 -26.11 -10.35
N PRO A 102 8.61 -24.86 -9.98
CA PRO A 102 7.75 -24.01 -10.77
C PRO A 102 8.29 -23.99 -12.21
N LYS A 103 7.41 -23.70 -13.18
CA LYS A 103 7.86 -23.35 -14.53
C LYS A 103 9.04 -22.37 -14.41
N ALA A 104 10.12 -22.53 -15.18
CA ALA A 104 11.37 -21.78 -14.98
C ALA A 104 11.16 -20.26 -14.85
N GLU A 105 10.15 -19.71 -15.54
CA GLU A 105 9.73 -18.30 -15.50
C GLU A 105 8.98 -17.86 -14.23
N SER A 106 8.61 -18.78 -13.34
CA SER A 106 7.83 -18.54 -12.12
C SER A 106 8.67 -18.55 -10.83
N VAL A 107 9.95 -18.97 -10.93
CA VAL A 107 10.92 -18.90 -9.82
C VAL A 107 11.24 -17.44 -9.55
N ARG A 108 11.08 -17.01 -8.30
CA ARG A 108 11.28 -15.60 -7.94
C ARG A 108 11.67 -15.42 -6.48
N THR A 109 12.41 -14.36 -6.23
CA THR A 109 12.71 -13.85 -4.89
C THR A 109 11.80 -12.67 -4.59
N VAL A 110 11.22 -12.66 -3.39
CA VAL A 110 10.37 -11.58 -2.91
C VAL A 110 11.00 -11.00 -1.65
N SER A 111 11.14 -9.68 -1.61
CA SER A 111 11.59 -8.96 -0.41
C SER A 111 10.52 -8.98 0.68
N LEU A 112 10.96 -9.09 1.91
CA LEU A 112 10.13 -9.07 3.11
C LEU A 112 10.09 -7.66 3.69
N SER A 113 8.93 -7.26 4.21
CA SER A 113 8.87 -6.17 5.19
C SER A 113 9.46 -6.64 6.53
N LEU A 114 9.83 -5.71 7.40
CA LEU A 114 10.26 -6.02 8.76
C LEU A 114 9.20 -6.86 9.51
N GLU A 115 7.94 -6.46 9.43
CA GLU A 115 6.82 -7.21 10.02
C GLU A 115 6.68 -8.63 9.45
N SER A 116 6.88 -8.82 8.14
CA SER A 116 6.85 -10.17 7.54
C SER A 116 8.01 -11.03 8.04
N ALA A 117 9.18 -10.43 8.28
CA ALA A 117 10.33 -11.11 8.85
C ALA A 117 10.11 -11.44 10.34
N ASP A 118 9.54 -10.52 11.12
CA ASP A 118 9.17 -10.74 12.53
C ASP A 118 8.14 -11.87 12.67
N ASN A 119 7.18 -11.96 11.75
CA ASN A 119 6.24 -13.06 11.67
C ASN A 119 6.97 -14.40 11.40
N LEU A 120 7.93 -14.44 10.49
CA LEU A 120 8.73 -15.66 10.26
C LEU A 120 9.56 -16.04 11.48
N VAL A 121 10.16 -15.08 12.19
CA VAL A 121 10.87 -15.33 13.46
C VAL A 121 9.91 -15.94 14.49
N SER A 122 8.73 -15.34 14.64
CA SER A 122 7.69 -15.78 15.59
C SER A 122 7.22 -17.21 15.26
N PHE A 123 6.97 -17.51 13.99
CA PHE A 123 6.57 -18.86 13.58
C PHE A 123 7.68 -19.89 13.79
N ARG A 124 8.95 -19.52 13.54
CA ARG A 124 10.09 -20.41 13.82
C ARG A 124 10.21 -20.74 15.29
N ALA A 125 10.00 -19.76 16.18
CA ALA A 125 9.98 -19.97 17.62
C ALA A 125 8.81 -20.88 18.05
N LYS A 126 7.61 -20.67 17.49
CA LYS A 126 6.46 -21.56 17.69
C LYS A 126 6.77 -23.00 17.27
N GLN A 127 7.38 -23.21 16.10
CA GLN A 127 7.80 -24.53 15.64
C GLN A 127 8.81 -25.18 16.58
N GLU A 128 9.82 -24.45 17.03
CA GLU A 128 10.84 -24.99 17.95
C GLU A 128 10.23 -25.37 19.32
N GLN A 129 9.30 -24.56 19.83
CA GLN A 129 8.56 -24.94 21.03
C GLN A 129 7.77 -26.24 20.82
N LYS A 130 7.02 -26.35 19.71
CA LYS A 130 6.27 -27.56 19.42
C LYS A 130 7.15 -28.78 19.16
N ARG A 131 8.30 -28.58 18.54
CA ARG A 131 9.32 -29.62 18.38
C ARG A 131 9.77 -30.19 19.72
N GLN A 132 9.98 -29.34 20.71
CA GLN A 132 10.30 -29.79 22.08
C GLN A 132 9.12 -30.49 22.77
N GLU A 133 7.89 -29.99 22.58
CA GLU A 133 6.67 -30.59 23.14
C GLU A 133 6.39 -32.00 22.58
N TRP A 134 6.59 -32.19 21.27
CA TRP A 134 6.33 -33.47 20.59
C TRP A 134 7.51 -34.46 20.69
N GLY A 135 8.73 -33.97 20.94
CA GLY A 135 9.94 -34.79 21.08
C GLY A 135 10.15 -35.70 19.87
N ASP A 136 10.35 -37.00 20.10
CA ASP A 136 10.60 -37.99 19.06
C ASP A 136 9.44 -38.17 18.06
N ALA A 137 8.23 -37.71 18.40
CA ALA A 137 7.08 -37.76 17.50
C ALA A 137 7.02 -36.58 16.52
N TYR A 138 7.90 -35.58 16.67
CA TYR A 138 7.96 -34.44 15.76
C TYR A 138 8.54 -34.82 14.40
N VAL A 139 7.89 -34.40 13.32
CA VAL A 139 8.33 -34.70 11.95
C VAL A 139 9.23 -33.59 11.41
N GLU A 140 10.50 -33.92 11.17
CA GLU A 140 11.50 -32.99 10.65
C GLU A 140 11.38 -32.79 9.13
N THR A 141 10.45 -31.93 8.70
CA THR A 141 10.22 -31.67 7.27
C THR A 141 11.12 -30.59 6.67
N GLY A 142 11.72 -29.73 7.50
CA GLY A 142 12.47 -28.54 7.08
C GLY A 142 11.63 -27.47 6.37
N ARG A 143 10.30 -27.62 6.34
CA ARG A 143 9.37 -26.66 5.75
C ARG A 143 9.11 -25.50 6.70
N VAL A 144 8.92 -24.31 6.13
CA VAL A 144 8.54 -23.13 6.92
C VAL A 144 7.17 -23.32 7.52
N TRP A 145 6.21 -23.89 6.79
CA TRP A 145 4.82 -24.03 7.26
C TRP A 145 4.46 -25.49 7.49
N THR A 146 4.11 -25.82 8.73
CA THR A 146 3.81 -27.19 9.17
C THR A 146 2.58 -27.21 10.09
N HIS A 147 2.03 -28.40 10.28
CA HIS A 147 1.20 -28.69 11.45
C HIS A 147 2.05 -28.55 12.74
N GLU A 148 1.38 -28.52 13.89
CA GLU A 148 2.05 -28.43 15.20
C GLU A 148 3.04 -29.57 15.44
N ASN A 149 2.77 -30.77 14.91
CA ASN A 149 3.64 -31.94 14.99
C ASN A 149 4.80 -31.95 13.96
N GLY A 150 4.99 -30.87 13.19
CA GLY A 150 6.03 -30.78 12.17
C GLY A 150 5.65 -31.34 10.80
N GLU A 151 4.52 -32.04 10.67
CA GLU A 151 4.07 -32.58 9.38
C GLU A 151 3.82 -31.47 8.35
N ALA A 152 4.17 -31.74 7.10
CA ALA A 152 4.01 -30.80 6.01
C ALA A 152 2.52 -30.54 5.70
N LEU A 153 2.17 -29.28 5.45
CA LEU A 153 0.81 -28.91 5.09
C LEU A 153 0.46 -29.37 3.67
N HIS A 154 -0.68 -30.06 3.52
CA HIS A 154 -1.23 -30.36 2.20
C HIS A 154 -1.84 -29.10 1.55
N PRO A 155 -1.57 -28.78 0.26
CA PRO A 155 -2.09 -27.58 -0.39
C PRO A 155 -3.62 -27.42 -0.34
N ASP A 156 -4.35 -28.53 -0.49
CA ASP A 156 -5.81 -28.55 -0.35
C ASP A 156 -6.26 -28.26 1.09
N TRP A 157 -5.55 -28.80 2.09
CA TRP A 157 -5.87 -28.52 3.49
C TRP A 157 -5.73 -27.03 3.82
N ILE A 158 -4.70 -26.36 3.29
CA ILE A 158 -4.53 -24.90 3.44
C ILE A 158 -5.75 -24.17 2.87
N SER A 159 -6.23 -24.58 1.70
CA SER A 159 -7.38 -23.97 1.03
C SER A 159 -8.67 -24.17 1.84
N ARG A 160 -8.90 -25.38 2.37
CA ARG A 160 -10.05 -25.71 3.20
C ARG A 160 -10.02 -25.00 4.55
N ARG A 161 -8.87 -24.96 5.22
CA ARG A 161 -8.70 -24.23 6.48
C ARG A 161 -9.00 -22.75 6.31
N PHE A 162 -8.44 -22.12 5.28
CA PHE A 162 -8.71 -20.72 4.98
C PHE A 162 -10.21 -20.48 4.76
N THR A 163 -10.85 -21.33 3.94
CA THR A 163 -12.30 -21.24 3.67
C THR A 163 -13.10 -21.33 4.98
N ARG A 164 -12.73 -22.26 5.86
CA ARG A 164 -13.37 -22.41 7.17
C ARG A 164 -13.18 -21.19 8.07
N LEU A 165 -11.98 -20.59 8.09
CA LEU A 165 -11.71 -19.37 8.85
C LEU A 165 -12.53 -18.18 8.32
N VAL A 166 -12.66 -18.05 7.00
CA VAL A 166 -13.52 -17.02 6.39
C VAL A 166 -14.99 -17.21 6.82
N GLU A 167 -15.50 -18.44 6.76
CA GLU A 167 -16.86 -18.73 7.23
C GLU A 167 -17.06 -18.39 8.71
N LEU A 168 -16.11 -18.80 9.56
CA LEU A 168 -16.18 -18.56 11.01
C LEU A 168 -16.06 -17.07 11.37
N SER A 169 -15.33 -16.28 10.57
CA SER A 169 -15.20 -14.83 10.78
C SER A 169 -16.48 -14.04 10.50
N GLY A 170 -17.45 -14.63 9.79
CA GLY A 170 -18.64 -13.93 9.31
C GLY A 170 -18.36 -12.89 8.21
N LEU A 171 -17.12 -12.78 7.75
CA LEU A 171 -16.73 -11.88 6.67
C LEU A 171 -17.25 -12.35 5.31
N PRO A 172 -17.45 -11.43 4.36
CA PRO A 172 -17.91 -11.79 3.03
C PRO A 172 -16.92 -12.74 2.34
N PRO A 173 -17.41 -13.80 1.67
CA PRO A 173 -16.55 -14.91 1.25
C PRO A 173 -15.57 -14.51 0.15
N VAL A 174 -14.31 -14.93 0.33
CA VAL A 174 -13.22 -14.88 -0.65
C VAL A 174 -12.49 -16.22 -0.63
N ARG A 175 -11.84 -16.58 -1.73
CA ARG A 175 -11.05 -17.82 -1.81
C ARG A 175 -9.59 -17.53 -1.47
N LEU A 176 -8.84 -18.55 -1.07
CA LEU A 176 -7.40 -18.42 -0.82
C LEU A 176 -6.66 -17.83 -2.03
N HIS A 177 -7.00 -18.28 -3.25
CA HIS A 177 -6.39 -17.74 -4.47
C HIS A 177 -6.74 -16.26 -4.72
N ASP A 178 -7.87 -15.78 -4.20
CA ASP A 178 -8.26 -14.38 -4.34
C ASP A 178 -7.35 -13.47 -3.49
N LEU A 179 -6.67 -14.00 -2.46
CA LEU A 179 -5.67 -13.25 -1.69
C LEU A 179 -4.47 -12.83 -2.54
N ARG A 180 -4.18 -13.54 -3.62
CA ARG A 180 -3.17 -13.11 -4.59
C ARG A 180 -3.61 -11.87 -5.36
N HIS A 181 -4.91 -11.75 -5.65
CA HIS A 181 -5.47 -10.53 -6.23
C HIS A 181 -5.52 -9.40 -5.20
N LEU A 182 -5.79 -9.72 -3.93
CA LEU A 182 -5.69 -8.77 -2.82
C LEU A 182 -4.27 -8.21 -2.68
N ALA A 183 -3.24 -9.06 -2.67
CA ALA A 183 -1.84 -8.64 -2.58
C ALA A 183 -1.45 -7.65 -3.68
N ALA A 184 -1.90 -7.90 -4.91
CA ALA A 184 -1.73 -6.95 -6.02
C ALA A 184 -2.51 -5.66 -5.81
N ALA A 185 -3.78 -5.74 -5.43
CA ALA A 185 -4.63 -4.58 -5.19
C ALA A 185 -4.04 -3.66 -4.12
N LEU A 186 -3.58 -4.21 -2.99
CA LEU A 186 -2.92 -3.46 -1.92
C LEU A 186 -1.60 -2.82 -2.40
N SER A 187 -0.81 -3.54 -3.21
CA SER A 187 0.43 -2.99 -3.76
C SER A 187 0.16 -1.84 -4.74
N LEU A 188 -0.88 -1.92 -5.54
CA LEU A 188 -1.26 -0.85 -6.46
C LEU A 188 -1.89 0.34 -5.72
N LEU A 189 -2.65 0.10 -4.65
CA LEU A 189 -3.21 1.16 -3.79
C LEU A 189 -2.13 2.11 -3.28
N THR A 190 -0.96 1.56 -2.96
CA THR A 190 0.19 2.31 -2.46
C THR A 190 1.03 2.95 -3.58
N GLY A 191 0.54 2.93 -4.83
CA GLY A 191 1.17 3.59 -5.98
C GLY A 191 2.33 2.83 -6.61
N ASN A 192 2.54 1.55 -6.28
CA ASN A 192 3.62 0.78 -6.90
C ASN A 192 3.38 0.54 -8.39
N ASP A 193 4.45 0.58 -9.19
CA ASP A 193 4.39 0.29 -10.61
C ASP A 193 3.91 -1.15 -10.87
N ILE A 194 3.02 -1.30 -11.85
CA ILE A 194 2.40 -2.57 -12.21
C ILE A 194 3.43 -3.67 -12.55
N LYS A 195 4.59 -3.33 -13.11
CA LYS A 195 5.66 -4.30 -13.41
C LYS A 195 6.32 -4.82 -12.15
N VAL A 196 6.46 -3.99 -11.12
CA VAL A 196 6.98 -4.42 -9.81
C VAL A 196 6.02 -5.44 -9.20
N VAL A 197 4.70 -5.16 -9.26
CA VAL A 197 3.65 -6.08 -8.78
C VAL A 197 3.68 -7.40 -9.57
N GLN A 198 3.85 -7.35 -10.89
CA GLN A 198 3.98 -8.55 -11.74
C GLN A 198 5.19 -9.40 -11.38
N GLY A 199 6.35 -8.76 -11.21
CA GLY A 199 7.59 -9.43 -10.84
C GLY A 199 7.45 -10.15 -9.50
N LYS A 200 6.89 -9.46 -8.50
CA LYS A 200 6.60 -10.02 -7.17
C LYS A 200 5.67 -11.23 -7.23
N LEU A 201 4.64 -11.17 -8.07
CA LEU A 201 3.69 -12.27 -8.22
C LEU A 201 4.23 -13.40 -9.09
N GLY A 202 5.14 -13.15 -10.03
CA GLY A 202 5.63 -14.16 -10.98
C GLY A 202 4.57 -14.47 -12.05
N HIS A 203 4.00 -13.42 -12.65
CA HIS A 203 3.16 -13.51 -13.83
C HIS A 203 4.02 -13.34 -15.09
N SER A 204 4.03 -14.34 -15.98
CA SER A 204 4.82 -14.30 -17.22
C SER A 204 4.19 -13.46 -18.34
N SER A 205 2.94 -12.99 -18.21
CA SER A 205 2.23 -12.28 -19.29
C SER A 205 1.66 -10.93 -18.84
N ARG A 206 1.96 -9.87 -19.62
CA ARG A 206 1.51 -8.47 -19.40
C ARG A 206 -0.01 -8.32 -19.45
N GLN A 207 -0.65 -9.09 -20.32
CA GLN A 207 -2.09 -9.01 -20.61
C GLN A 207 -2.95 -9.61 -19.49
N ILE A 208 -2.36 -10.42 -18.58
CA ILE A 208 -3.04 -10.97 -17.40
C ILE A 208 -3.27 -9.89 -16.32
N THR A 209 -2.46 -8.83 -16.31
CA THR A 209 -2.30 -7.97 -15.15
C THR A 209 -3.05 -6.65 -15.29
N SER A 210 -3.02 -5.99 -16.44
CA SER A 210 -3.68 -4.68 -16.60
C SER A 210 -5.19 -4.77 -16.40
N ASP A 211 -5.88 -5.64 -17.15
CA ASP A 211 -7.36 -5.76 -17.11
C ASP A 211 -7.91 -6.30 -15.78
N THR A 212 -7.05 -6.95 -14.98
CA THR A 212 -7.39 -7.62 -13.73
C THR A 212 -7.29 -6.67 -12.53
N TYR A 213 -6.47 -5.63 -12.62
CA TYR A 213 -6.14 -4.79 -11.47
C TYR A 213 -6.55 -3.32 -11.56
N THR A 214 -7.00 -2.83 -12.70
CA THR A 214 -7.55 -1.47 -12.80
C THR A 214 -8.89 -1.33 -12.05
N SER A 215 -9.56 -2.44 -11.72
CA SER A 215 -10.91 -2.44 -11.14
C SER A 215 -10.99 -2.55 -9.61
N VAL A 216 -9.86 -2.62 -8.90
CA VAL A 216 -9.85 -3.29 -7.58
C VAL A 216 -9.96 -2.41 -6.34
N LEU A 217 -9.95 -1.07 -6.43
CA LEU A 217 -10.20 -0.25 -5.23
C LEU A 217 -10.97 1.04 -5.55
N PRO A 218 -12.15 1.25 -4.93
CA PRO A 218 -12.94 2.47 -5.12
C PRO A 218 -12.20 3.76 -4.81
N GLU A 219 -11.29 3.75 -3.82
CA GLU A 219 -10.50 4.92 -3.43
C GLU A 219 -9.58 5.38 -4.57
N MET A 220 -8.89 4.43 -5.23
CA MET A 220 -8.06 4.71 -6.40
C MET A 220 -8.89 5.22 -7.58
N MET A 221 -10.08 4.63 -7.82
CA MET A 221 -10.98 5.09 -8.87
C MET A 221 -11.52 6.49 -8.59
N ARG A 222 -11.81 6.81 -7.33
CA ARG A 222 -12.24 8.16 -6.93
C ARG A 222 -11.11 9.15 -7.15
N ALA A 223 -9.91 8.87 -6.64
CA ALA A 223 -8.76 9.75 -6.81
C ALA A 223 -8.41 9.97 -8.29
N GLU A 224 -8.50 8.92 -9.11
CA GLU A 224 -8.33 9.03 -10.57
C GLU A 224 -9.42 9.92 -11.18
N ALA A 225 -10.70 9.67 -10.88
CA ALA A 225 -11.81 10.47 -11.38
C ALA A 225 -11.67 11.96 -10.99
N GLU A 226 -11.32 12.26 -9.74
CA GLU A 226 -11.07 13.62 -9.28
C GLU A 226 -9.85 14.25 -9.99
N SER A 227 -8.78 13.48 -10.22
CA SER A 227 -7.60 13.98 -10.94
C SER A 227 -7.89 14.33 -12.41
N VAL A 228 -8.76 13.55 -13.08
CA VAL A 228 -9.20 13.81 -14.45
C VAL A 228 -10.05 15.08 -14.52
N ILE A 229 -10.90 15.33 -13.52
CA ILE A 229 -11.65 16.58 -13.42
C ILE A 229 -10.71 17.77 -13.21
N ALA A 230 -9.69 17.63 -12.35
CA ALA A 230 -8.78 18.71 -11.97
C ALA A 230 -7.88 19.23 -13.12
N VAL A 231 -7.62 18.42 -14.16
CA VAL A 231 -6.82 18.84 -15.34
C VAL A 231 -7.65 19.59 -16.38
N VAL A 232 -8.97 19.58 -16.28
CA VAL A 232 -9.86 20.33 -17.18
C VAL A 232 -10.13 21.70 -16.54
N PRO A 233 -9.58 22.80 -17.08
CA PRO A 233 -9.78 24.12 -16.50
C PRO A 233 -11.27 24.50 -16.57
N ARG A 234 -11.86 24.74 -15.41
CA ARG A 234 -13.24 25.22 -15.23
C ARG A 234 -13.21 26.45 -14.35
N GLU A 235 -14.16 27.35 -14.55
CA GLU A 235 -14.44 28.35 -13.54
C GLU A 235 -15.00 27.64 -12.31
N VAL A 236 -14.23 27.69 -11.22
CA VAL A 236 -14.69 27.32 -9.89
C VAL A 236 -15.03 28.64 -9.21
N PRO A 237 -16.31 29.02 -9.08
CA PRO A 237 -16.69 30.27 -8.45
C PRO A 237 -16.35 30.22 -6.95
N PHE A 238 -15.58 31.21 -6.49
CA PHE A 238 -15.31 31.45 -5.08
C PHE A 238 -15.34 32.97 -4.83
N GLU A 239 -15.71 33.37 -3.63
CA GLU A 239 -15.67 34.77 -3.18
C GLU A 239 -14.47 34.96 -2.25
N VAL A 240 -13.62 35.94 -2.56
CA VAL A 240 -12.50 36.32 -1.71
C VAL A 240 -13.03 37.19 -0.58
N HIS A 241 -13.03 36.68 0.65
CA HIS A 241 -13.36 37.46 1.85
C HIS A 241 -12.14 38.20 2.40
N THR A 242 -10.99 37.52 2.42
CA THR A 242 -9.72 38.09 2.82
C THR A 242 -8.69 37.74 1.74
N PRO A 243 -8.15 38.73 1.02
CA PRO A 243 -7.08 38.51 0.06
C PRO A 243 -5.93 37.72 0.69
N LEU A 244 -5.32 36.83 -0.09
CA LEU A 244 -4.12 36.13 0.37
C LEU A 244 -2.96 37.12 0.44
N ASP A 245 -2.39 37.28 1.64
CA ASP A 245 -1.18 38.03 1.90
C ASP A 245 -0.14 37.12 2.55
N ILE A 246 0.99 36.90 1.87
CA ILE A 246 2.07 36.02 2.34
C ILE A 246 3.18 36.90 2.93
N PRO A 247 3.32 36.99 4.26
CA PRO A 247 4.31 37.86 4.88
C PRO A 247 5.73 37.40 4.56
N GLU A 248 6.69 38.32 4.49
CA GLU A 248 8.11 38.02 4.26
C GLU A 248 8.67 36.94 5.20
N THR A 249 8.18 36.89 6.44
CA THR A 249 8.57 35.88 7.45
C THR A 249 8.14 34.46 7.11
N ALA A 250 7.20 34.27 6.17
CA ALA A 250 6.76 32.95 5.70
C ALA A 250 7.68 32.37 4.62
N TRP A 251 8.57 33.17 4.05
CA TRP A 251 9.52 32.74 3.02
C TRP A 251 10.80 32.18 3.64
N GLN A 252 11.25 31.04 3.13
CA GLN A 252 12.55 30.43 3.44
C GLN A 252 13.40 30.45 2.17
N GLY A 253 14.17 31.52 1.99
CA GLY A 253 14.75 31.83 0.69
C GLY A 253 13.64 32.15 -0.30
N ASP A 254 13.63 31.50 -1.47
CA ASP A 254 12.65 31.74 -2.52
C ASP A 254 11.38 30.88 -2.38
N LEU A 255 11.29 30.05 -1.35
CA LEU A 255 10.19 29.09 -1.15
C LEU A 255 9.29 29.48 0.02
N ALA A 256 7.98 29.38 -0.19
CA ALA A 256 6.98 29.47 0.87
C ALA A 256 6.14 28.18 0.90
N VAL A 257 5.87 27.68 2.11
CA VAL A 257 5.00 26.53 2.36
C VAL A 257 3.87 26.95 3.28
N PHE A 258 2.64 26.68 2.86
CA PHE A 258 1.46 26.94 3.67
C PHE A 258 0.38 25.90 3.39
N PHE A 259 -0.61 25.90 4.27
CA PHE A 259 -1.72 24.97 4.29
C PHE A 259 -3.02 25.72 4.01
N ALA A 260 -3.88 25.17 3.15
CA ALA A 260 -5.26 25.63 3.05
C ALA A 260 -6.16 24.65 3.79
N HIS A 261 -6.92 25.20 4.74
CA HIS A 261 -7.89 24.49 5.56
C HIS A 261 -9.28 24.84 5.08
N GLY A 262 -9.97 23.89 4.48
CA GLY A 262 -11.39 23.99 4.14
C GLY A 262 -12.23 23.58 5.36
N ALA A 263 -13.20 24.40 5.74
CA ALA A 263 -14.19 24.08 6.76
C ALA A 263 -15.60 24.33 6.22
N ARG A 264 -16.52 23.40 6.48
CA ARG A 264 -17.94 23.54 6.11
C ARG A 264 -18.64 24.48 7.09
N GLN A 265 -19.35 25.50 6.61
CA GLN A 265 -20.01 26.49 7.48
C GLN A 265 -21.50 26.21 7.70
N ALA A 266 -22.25 25.94 6.63
CA ALA A 266 -23.65 25.47 6.66
C ALA A 266 -24.12 25.12 5.23
N GLY A 267 -24.98 24.12 5.07
CA GLY A 267 -25.51 23.74 3.75
C GLY A 267 -24.40 23.31 2.78
N GLU A 268 -24.37 23.90 1.58
CA GLU A 268 -23.31 23.67 0.58
C GLU A 268 -22.20 24.75 0.66
N ASN A 269 -22.17 25.60 1.69
CA ASN A 269 -21.16 26.65 1.79
C ASN A 269 -19.92 26.18 2.56
N TRP A 270 -18.76 26.44 1.96
CA TRP A 270 -17.44 26.15 2.52
C TRP A 270 -16.62 27.42 2.63
N SER A 271 -15.68 27.43 3.57
CA SER A 271 -14.63 28.43 3.70
C SER A 271 -13.27 27.76 3.61
N ALA A 272 -12.35 28.27 2.79
CA ALA A 272 -10.97 27.81 2.74
C ALA A 272 -10.02 28.92 3.19
N GLY A 273 -9.29 28.66 4.29
CA GLY A 273 -8.35 29.60 4.89
C GLY A 273 -6.90 29.15 4.71
N ALA A 274 -6.01 30.06 4.31
CA ALA A 274 -4.59 29.78 4.14
C ALA A 274 -3.80 30.15 5.40
N GLN A 275 -2.88 29.29 5.85
CA GLN A 275 -2.07 29.49 7.06
C GLN A 275 -0.69 28.83 6.91
N THR A 276 0.36 29.41 7.50
CA THR A 276 1.71 28.80 7.47
C THR A 276 1.81 27.52 8.32
N ARG A 277 1.00 27.44 9.38
CA ARG A 277 0.87 26.30 10.29
C ARG A 277 -0.59 26.20 10.76
N PRO A 278 -1.08 25.02 11.19
CA PRO A 278 -2.46 24.84 11.66
C PRO A 278 -2.90 25.80 12.77
N ASP A 279 -1.95 26.32 13.57
CA ASP A 279 -2.22 27.23 14.69
C ASP A 279 -1.77 28.69 14.41
N SER A 280 -1.42 29.03 13.17
CA SER A 280 -1.00 30.39 12.81
C SER A 280 -2.15 31.26 12.30
N ASP A 281 -1.95 32.57 12.29
CA ASP A 281 -2.91 33.52 11.73
C ASP A 281 -3.27 33.19 10.27
N LEU A 282 -4.53 33.49 9.92
CA LEU A 282 -5.02 33.37 8.55
C LEU A 282 -4.33 34.39 7.65
N LEU A 283 -3.68 33.88 6.61
CA LEU A 283 -3.07 34.66 5.53
C LEU A 283 -4.10 35.11 4.50
N GLY A 284 -5.22 34.38 4.39
CA GLY A 284 -6.29 34.67 3.44
C GLY A 284 -7.47 33.75 3.67
N LEU A 285 -8.62 34.14 3.12
CA LEU A 285 -9.89 33.42 3.27
C LEU A 285 -10.75 33.58 2.03
N VAL A 286 -11.19 32.45 1.48
CA VAL A 286 -12.24 32.39 0.45
C VAL A 286 -13.45 31.62 0.95
N THR A 287 -14.61 31.92 0.39
CA THR A 287 -15.80 31.08 0.49
C THR A 287 -16.19 30.54 -0.87
N LEU A 288 -16.87 29.40 -0.87
CA LEU A 288 -17.35 28.76 -2.08
C LEU A 288 -18.66 28.00 -1.79
N ALA A 289 -19.43 27.76 -2.83
CA ALA A 289 -20.48 26.75 -2.82
C ALA A 289 -19.93 25.43 -3.36
N GLY A 290 -20.14 24.33 -2.65
CA GLY A 290 -19.59 23.02 -2.97
C GLY A 290 -20.34 21.88 -2.28
N ARG A 291 -20.40 20.74 -2.96
CA ARG A 291 -21.08 19.53 -2.48
C ARG A 291 -20.21 18.71 -1.53
N GLY A 292 -18.91 18.98 -1.48
CA GLY A 292 -17.99 18.31 -0.56
C GLY A 292 -16.57 18.88 -0.55
N GLN A 293 -15.71 18.21 0.22
CA GLN A 293 -14.30 18.58 0.43
C GLN A 293 -13.48 18.71 -0.87
N ASP A 294 -13.82 17.96 -1.93
CA ASP A 294 -13.10 17.99 -3.19
C ASP A 294 -13.41 19.30 -3.95
N ASP A 295 -14.63 19.82 -3.85
CA ASP A 295 -14.97 21.14 -4.38
C ASP A 295 -14.21 22.24 -3.63
N ALA A 296 -14.11 22.12 -2.30
CA ALA A 296 -13.32 23.03 -1.46
C ALA A 296 -11.82 22.98 -1.79
N ALA A 297 -11.28 21.77 -1.99
CA ALA A 297 -9.90 21.58 -2.43
C ALA A 297 -9.65 22.19 -3.81
N ASN A 298 -10.53 21.93 -4.77
CA ASN A 298 -10.43 22.48 -6.13
C ASN A 298 -10.51 24.02 -6.15
N ALA A 299 -11.40 24.61 -5.35
CA ALA A 299 -11.46 26.06 -5.20
C ALA A 299 -10.20 26.64 -4.56
N ALA A 300 -9.66 25.99 -3.52
CA ALA A 300 -8.40 26.41 -2.91
C ALA A 300 -7.22 26.31 -3.88
N VAL A 301 -7.15 25.25 -4.70
CA VAL A 301 -6.15 25.12 -5.77
C VAL A 301 -6.31 26.23 -6.81
N LYS A 302 -7.53 26.52 -7.26
CA LYS A 302 -7.78 27.61 -8.20
C LYS A 302 -7.39 28.95 -7.60
N TRP A 303 -7.83 29.25 -6.38
CA TRP A 303 -7.50 30.46 -5.65
C TRP A 303 -5.98 30.65 -5.54
N MET A 304 -5.22 29.58 -5.24
CA MET A 304 -3.76 29.66 -5.22
C MET A 304 -3.15 29.89 -6.59
N ARG A 305 -3.65 29.22 -7.64
CA ARG A 305 -3.17 29.46 -9.01
C ARG A 305 -3.43 30.89 -9.47
N ASP A 306 -4.62 31.43 -9.18
CA ASP A 306 -4.98 32.81 -9.50
C ASP A 306 -4.08 33.79 -8.75
N HIS A 307 -3.81 33.54 -7.45
CA HIS A 307 -2.88 34.35 -6.66
C HIS A 307 -1.45 34.30 -7.21
N CYS A 308 -0.94 33.10 -7.55
CA CYS A 308 0.39 32.94 -8.13
C CYS A 308 0.52 33.69 -9.46
N THR A 309 -0.48 33.56 -10.32
CA THR A 309 -0.53 34.25 -11.61
C THR A 309 -0.56 35.77 -11.44
N SER A 310 -1.28 36.27 -10.43
CA SER A 310 -1.42 37.71 -10.18
C SER A 310 -0.19 38.34 -9.52
N ASN A 311 0.70 37.54 -8.92
CA ASN A 311 1.87 37.99 -8.15
C ASN A 311 3.19 37.44 -8.70
N ASP A 312 3.19 36.93 -9.93
CA ASP A 312 4.37 36.33 -10.58
C ASP A 312 5.07 35.26 -9.71
N LEU A 313 4.30 34.35 -9.11
CA LEU A 313 4.82 33.22 -8.34
C LEU A 313 4.64 31.91 -9.12
N GLU A 314 5.49 30.93 -8.83
CA GLU A 314 5.37 29.58 -9.36
C GLU A 314 4.75 28.64 -8.31
N LEU A 315 3.70 27.92 -8.70
CA LEU A 315 3.12 26.86 -7.87
C LEU A 315 3.86 25.53 -8.11
N VAL A 316 4.85 25.26 -7.27
CA VAL A 316 5.77 24.12 -7.41
C VAL A 316 5.09 22.78 -7.09
N ARG A 317 4.30 22.74 -6.01
CA ARG A 317 3.71 21.48 -5.52
C ARG A 317 2.38 21.72 -4.81
N ILE A 318 1.48 20.76 -4.98
CA ILE A 318 0.20 20.66 -4.27
C ILE A 318 0.12 19.25 -3.70
N GLU A 319 -0.22 19.13 -2.43
CA GLU A 319 -0.48 17.86 -1.77
C GLU A 319 -1.83 17.90 -1.06
N ASN A 320 -2.64 16.86 -1.27
CA ASN A 320 -3.95 16.71 -0.65
C ASN A 320 -3.88 15.68 0.48
N PHE A 321 -4.28 16.08 1.69
CA PHE A 321 -4.21 15.27 2.90
C PHE A 321 -5.59 14.78 3.38
N ASN A 322 -6.66 15.01 2.62
CA ASN A 322 -8.03 14.65 3.02
C ASN A 322 -8.16 13.18 3.46
N ASP A 323 -7.47 12.26 2.79
CA ASP A 323 -7.53 10.83 3.11
C ASP A 323 -6.83 10.43 4.43
N GLN A 324 -6.05 11.33 5.03
CA GLN A 324 -5.35 11.07 6.30
C GLN A 324 -6.22 11.32 7.54
N TYR A 325 -7.44 11.86 7.35
CA TYR A 325 -8.37 12.20 8.44
C TYR A 325 -9.48 11.15 8.64
N GLN A 326 -10.07 11.10 9.84
CA GLN A 326 -11.18 10.19 10.14
C GLN A 326 -12.42 10.51 9.29
N GLY A 327 -13.29 9.52 9.06
CA GLY A 327 -14.43 9.65 8.14
C GLY A 327 -15.42 10.77 8.46
N GLU A 328 -15.63 11.08 9.74
CA GLU A 328 -16.46 12.22 10.17
C GLU A 328 -15.75 13.55 9.88
N GLN A 329 -14.45 13.65 10.20
CA GLN A 329 -13.64 14.83 9.90
C GLN A 329 -13.53 15.11 8.40
N ARG A 330 -13.46 14.06 7.57
CA ARG A 330 -13.44 14.17 6.09
C ARG A 330 -14.67 14.89 5.50
N GLN A 331 -15.79 14.93 6.19
CA GLN A 331 -16.98 15.65 5.68
C GLN A 331 -16.96 17.15 5.97
N GLU A 332 -16.18 17.55 6.96
CA GLU A 332 -16.20 18.91 7.51
C GLU A 332 -14.89 19.65 7.25
N PHE A 333 -13.85 18.94 6.81
CA PHE A 333 -12.49 19.44 6.74
C PHE A 333 -11.79 19.04 5.44
N ALA A 334 -11.16 20.01 4.78
CA ALA A 334 -10.22 19.77 3.69
C ALA A 334 -8.82 20.31 4.06
N LEU A 335 -7.76 19.58 3.74
CA LEU A 335 -6.39 20.04 3.96
C LEU A 335 -5.52 19.86 2.72
N LEU A 336 -5.03 20.98 2.22
CA LEU A 336 -4.03 21.03 1.16
C LEU A 336 -2.75 21.65 1.69
N ARG A 337 -1.60 21.15 1.24
CA ARG A 337 -0.30 21.84 1.36
C ARG A 337 0.11 22.36 0.01
N PHE A 338 0.51 23.62 -0.02
CA PHE A 338 1.04 24.29 -1.20
C PHE A 338 2.51 24.61 -0.98
N THR A 339 3.30 24.51 -2.05
CA THR A 339 4.67 25.01 -2.10
C THR A 339 4.76 26.00 -3.26
N LEU A 340 5.06 27.25 -2.94
CA LEU A 340 5.27 28.33 -3.91
C LEU A 340 6.74 28.70 -4.00
N ALA A 341 7.16 29.14 -5.18
CA ALA A 341 8.46 29.76 -5.41
C ALA A 341 8.30 31.17 -5.98
N ARG A 342 9.20 32.10 -5.61
CA ARG A 342 9.38 33.35 -6.36
C ARG A 342 9.94 33.01 -7.75
N THR A 343 9.49 33.71 -8.79
CA THR A 343 9.95 33.47 -10.18
C THR A 343 11.40 33.92 -10.46
N GLU A 344 12.19 34.28 -9.44
CA GLU A 344 13.62 34.49 -9.64
C GLU A 344 14.28 33.16 -9.98
N THR A 345 14.87 33.10 -11.18
CA THR A 345 15.57 31.91 -11.67
C THR A 345 16.72 31.59 -10.70
N PRO A 346 16.75 30.44 -10.00
CA PRO A 346 17.88 30.15 -9.13
C PRO A 346 19.14 30.01 -9.99
N SER A 347 20.08 30.94 -9.82
CA SER A 347 21.40 30.86 -10.40
C SER A 347 22.08 29.57 -9.91
N ILE A 348 22.43 28.70 -10.86
CA ILE A 348 23.17 27.45 -10.62
C ILE A 348 24.56 27.72 -10.00
N ALA A 349 25.02 28.97 -9.95
CA ALA A 349 26.34 29.34 -9.45
C ALA A 349 26.60 29.03 -7.96
N GLY A 350 25.56 28.75 -7.16
CA GLY A 350 25.69 28.40 -5.74
C GLY A 350 25.65 26.90 -5.42
N TRP A 351 25.31 26.05 -6.40
CA TRP A 351 25.20 24.60 -6.18
C TRP A 351 26.56 23.94 -6.42
N ASP A 352 27.41 23.92 -5.39
CA ASP A 352 28.57 23.04 -5.38
C ASP A 352 28.09 21.58 -5.40
N THR A 353 28.17 20.96 -6.57
CA THR A 353 27.83 19.55 -6.80
C THR A 353 29.01 18.62 -6.51
N SER A 354 30.07 19.11 -5.86
CA SER A 354 31.15 18.25 -5.39
C SER A 354 30.60 17.29 -4.32
N ARG A 355 30.43 16.04 -4.73
CA ARG A 355 30.10 14.92 -3.83
C ARG A 355 31.09 14.92 -2.65
N PRO A 356 30.63 14.69 -1.41
CA PRO A 356 31.54 14.35 -0.34
C PRO A 356 32.27 13.04 -0.72
N SER A 357 33.60 13.09 -0.83
CA SER A 357 34.42 11.89 -1.00
C SER A 357 34.15 10.91 0.15
N PRO A 358 34.03 9.60 -0.10
CA PRO A 358 33.84 8.63 0.96
C PRO A 358 35.06 8.64 1.87
N VAL A 359 34.80 8.79 3.17
CA VAL A 359 35.76 8.81 4.27
C VAL A 359 36.87 7.78 4.06
N GLY A 360 38.08 8.27 3.82
CA GLY A 360 39.29 7.46 3.74
C GLY A 360 39.56 6.78 5.08
N ARG A 361 39.79 5.46 5.02
CA ARG A 361 40.31 4.65 6.12
C ARG A 361 41.47 5.36 6.81
N ASN A 362 41.28 5.78 8.06
CA ASN A 362 42.37 6.27 8.89
C ASN A 362 43.34 5.12 9.17
N ASN A 363 44.48 5.16 8.49
CA ASN A 363 45.61 4.29 8.71
C ASN A 363 46.20 4.61 10.09
N ARG A 364 46.28 3.60 10.96
CA ARG A 364 46.98 3.68 12.26
C ARG A 364 48.42 4.15 12.04
N GLN A 365 48.71 5.41 12.37
CA GLN A 365 50.08 5.86 12.56
C GLN A 365 50.59 5.35 13.90
N LYS A 366 51.58 4.44 13.81
CA LYS A 366 52.49 4.05 14.90
C LYS A 366 53.08 5.32 15.53
N ARG A 367 52.89 5.49 16.84
CA ARG A 367 53.66 6.43 17.66
C ARG A 367 55.14 6.04 17.63
N ALA A 368 55.96 6.84 16.95
CA ALA A 368 57.39 6.89 17.20
C ALA A 368 57.63 7.83 18.40
N ARG A 369 58.32 7.32 19.43
CA ARG A 369 58.90 8.13 20.52
C ARG A 369 60.14 8.88 20.00
N PRO A 370 60.34 10.12 20.46
CA PRO A 370 61.63 10.57 20.97
C PRO A 370 61.43 11.26 22.34
N ARG A 371 62.38 11.43 23.27
CA ARG A 371 63.84 11.29 23.36
C ARG A 371 64.17 11.28 24.88
N ALA A 372 65.07 10.41 25.33
CA ALA A 372 66.41 10.75 25.88
C ALA A 372 66.42 11.58 27.18
N ALA A 373 66.68 10.90 28.30
CA ALA A 373 67.81 11.12 29.23
C ALA A 373 67.88 9.90 30.17
#